data_AF-A0A4P5RGP9-F1
#
_entry.id   AF-A0A4P5RGP9-F1
#
_cell.length_a   1.000
_cell.length_b   1.000
_cell.length_c   1.000
_cell.angle_alpha   90.00
_cell.angle_beta   90.00
_cell.angle_gamma   90.00
#
_symmetry.space_group_name_H-M   'P 1'
#
loop_
_entity.id
_entity.type
_entity.pdbx_description
1 polymer ?
#
loop_
_entity_poly.entity_id
_entity_poly.type
_entity_poly.pdbx_seq_one_letter_code
_entity_poly.pdbx_strand_id
1 'polypeptide(L)' 'MTKYEYATVPLLSHATKQILDTWGSDGWELVQVIPAPGTGEQLVAYMKRAIA' A
#
# COMPACT_ATOMS: atom_id res chain seq x y z
N MET A 1 4.43 15.78 -18.03
CA MET A 1 4.29 15.57 -16.56
C MET A 1 3.82 14.16 -16.35
N THR A 2 4.52 13.38 -15.54
CA THR A 2 4.09 12.03 -15.15
C THR A 2 2.86 12.14 -14.25
N LYS A 3 1.79 11.43 -14.61
CA LYS A 3 0.61 11.31 -13.77
C LYS A 3 0.79 10.09 -12.85
N TYR A 4 0.19 10.14 -11.67
CA TYR A 4 0.28 9.05 -10.69
C TYR A 4 -1.12 8.61 -10.29
N GLU A 5 -1.29 7.30 -10.15
CA GLU A 5 -2.42 6.67 -9.49
C GLU A 5 -2.03 6.35 -8.05
N TYR A 6 -2.97 6.53 -7.12
CA TYR A 6 -2.77 6.24 -5.70
C TYR A 6 -3.81 5.23 -5.23
N ALA A 7 -3.37 4.27 -4.41
CA ALA A 7 -4.22 3.24 -3.82
C ALA A 7 -3.97 3.12 -2.32
N THR A 8 -5.02 2.75 -1.58
CA THR A 8 -4.97 2.40 -0.17
C THR A 8 -5.17 0.90 -0.02
N VAL A 9 -4.22 0.23 0.63
CA VAL A 9 -4.21 -1.23 0.77
C VAL A 9 -4.28 -1.60 2.25
N PRO A 10 -5.32 -2.31 2.71
CA PRO A 10 -5.37 -2.81 4.08
C PRO A 10 -4.33 -3.92 4.25
N LEU A 11 -3.55 -3.83 5.32
CA LEU A 11 -2.54 -4.82 5.67
C LEU A 11 -3.07 -5.72 6.79
N LEU A 12 -2.88 -7.02 6.61
CA LEU A 12 -3.12 -8.02 7.65
C LEU A 12 -1.80 -8.29 8.37
N SER A 13 -1.77 -8.17 9.70
CA SER A 13 -0.53 -8.25 10.50
C SER A 13 0.27 -9.54 10.27
N HIS A 14 -0.40 -10.65 9.93
CA HIS A 14 0.22 -11.95 9.64
C HIS A 14 0.63 -12.16 8.18
N ALA A 15 0.26 -11.24 7.28
CA ALA A 15 0.50 -11.36 5.83
C ALA A 15 1.04 -10.06 5.19
N THR A 16 1.47 -9.08 5.98
CA THR A 16 1.94 -7.77 5.50
C THR A 16 2.98 -7.88 4.39
N LYS A 17 4.01 -8.71 4.56
CA LYS A 17 5.05 -8.90 3.53
C LYS A 17 4.42 -9.41 2.23
N GLN A 18 3.62 -10.46 2.30
CA GLN A 18 3.03 -11.08 1.12
C GLN A 18 2.13 -10.11 0.36
N ILE A 19 1.34 -9.30 1.07
CA ILE A 19 0.52 -8.25 0.45
C ILE A 19 1.43 -7.25 -0.27
N LEU A 20 2.41 -6.65 0.41
CA LEU A 20 3.30 -5.65 -0.19
C LEU A 20 4.08 -6.18 -1.40
N ASP A 21 4.54 -7.43 -1.35
CA ASP A 21 5.27 -8.11 -2.43
C ASP A 21 4.40 -8.26 -3.69
N THR A 22 3.12 -8.61 -3.51
CA THR A 22 2.14 -8.71 -4.62
C THR A 22 1.92 -7.35 -5.28
N TRP A 23 1.70 -6.29 -4.51
CA TRP A 23 1.51 -4.95 -5.06
C TRP A 23 2.79 -4.40 -5.70
N GLY A 24 3.95 -4.65 -5.10
CA GLY A 24 5.25 -4.31 -5.68
C GLY A 24 5.48 -5.00 -7.03
N SER A 25 5.07 -6.27 -7.15
CA SER A 25 5.14 -7.01 -8.42
C SER A 25 4.19 -6.48 -9.49
N ASP A 26 3.06 -5.87 -9.11
CA ASP A 26 2.13 -5.17 -10.01
C ASP A 26 2.62 -3.76 -10.40
N GLY A 27 3.84 -3.39 -9.98
CA GLY A 27 4.48 -2.12 -10.32
C GLY A 27 4.08 -0.96 -9.41
N TRP A 28 3.49 -1.24 -8.24
CA TRP A 28 3.19 -0.22 -7.25
C TRP A 28 4.38 0.04 -6.35
N GLU A 29 4.62 1.31 -6.08
CA GLU A 29 5.63 1.77 -5.14
C GLU A 29 4.98 2.09 -3.80
N LEU A 30 5.56 1.55 -2.72
CA LEU A 30 5.14 1.87 -1.36
C LEU A 30 5.52 3.31 -1.00
N VAL A 31 4.54 4.11 -0.58
CA VAL A 31 4.75 5.49 -0.12
C VAL A 31 4.87 5.54 1.40
N GLN A 32 3.90 4.98 2.11
CA GLN A 32 3.85 5.01 3.57
C GLN A 32 2.95 3.91 4.12
N VAL A 33 3.23 3.44 5.33
CA VAL A 33 2.31 2.62 6.13
C VAL A 33 1.88 3.42 7.36
N ILE A 34 0.58 3.48 7.62
CA ILE A 34 0.01 4.13 8.80
C ILE A 34 -0.95 3.19 9.53
N PRO A 35 -1.17 3.37 10.84
CA PRO A 35 -2.30 2.74 11.52
C PRO A 35 -3.62 3.26 10.95
N ALA A 36 -4.57 2.35 10.72
CA ALA A 36 -5.93 2.70 10.34
C ALA A 36 -6.61 3.47 11.48
N PRO A 37 -7.53 4.41 11.17
CA PRO A 37 -8.36 5.05 12.18
C PRO A 37 -9.20 3.99 12.90
N GLY A 38 -8.93 3.74 14.19
CA GLY A 38 -9.55 2.65 14.95
C GLY A 38 -8.67 2.13 16.11
N THR A 39 -8.77 0.83 16.43
CA THR A 39 -8.05 0.16 17.55
C THR A 39 -6.52 0.06 17.35
N GLY A 40 -5.97 0.62 16.27
CA GLY A 40 -4.52 0.69 16.01
C GLY A 40 -3.88 -0.63 15.56
N GLU A 41 -4.63 -1.74 15.57
CA GLU A 41 -4.13 -3.06 15.18
C GLU A 41 -4.10 -3.27 13.66
N GLN A 42 -4.92 -2.53 12.93
CA GLN A 42 -5.01 -2.62 11.48
C GLN A 42 -4.11 -1.56 10.84
N LEU A 43 -3.24 -1.99 9.92
CA LEU A 43 -2.35 -1.11 9.18
C LEU A 43 -2.89 -0.88 7.76
N VAL A 44 -2.61 0.29 7.20
CA VAL A 44 -2.92 0.63 5.81
C VAL A 44 -1.65 1.10 5.11
N ALA A 45 -1.39 0.57 3.92
CA ALA A 45 -0.34 1.04 3.04
C ALA A 45 -0.90 1.99 1.98
N TYR A 46 -0.26 3.13 1.82
CA TYR A 46 -0.43 4.01 0.66
C TYR A 46 0.56 3.60 -0.41
N MET A 47 0.03 3.30 -1.59
CA MET A 47 0.77 2.90 -2.76
C MET A 47 0.59 3.94 -3.86
N LYS A 48 1.61 4.12 -4.69
CA LYS A 48 1.53 4.92 -5.92
C LYS A 48 2.00 4.12 -7.12
N ARG A 49 1.50 4.45 -8.30
CA ARG A 49 1.96 3.88 -9.58
C ARG A 49 1.96 4.97 -10.65
N ALA A 50 3.02 5.04 -11.46
CA ALA A 50 3.05 5.95 -12.60
C ALA A 50 2.07 5.47 -13.68
N ILE A 51 1.26 6.38 -14.21
CA ILE A 51 0.42 6.12 -15.39
C ILE A 51 1.05 6.85 -16.60
N ALA A 52 1.19 6.12 -17.70
CA ALA A 52 1.68 6.63 -18.97
C ALA A 52 0.63 7.53 -19.65
#